data_AF-A0A8H6FBR9-F1
#
_entry.id   AF-A0A8H6FBR9-F1
#
_cell.length_a   1.000
_cell.length_b   1.000
_cell.length_c   1.000
_cell.angle_alpha   90.00
_cell.angle_beta   90.00
_cell.angle_gamma   90.00
#
_symmetry.space_group_name_H-M   'P 1'
#
loop_
_entity.id
_entity.type
_entity.pdbx_description
1 polymer ?
#
loop_
_entity_poly.entity_id
_entity_poly.type
_entity_poly.pdbx_seq_one_letter_code
_entity_poly.pdbx_strand_id
1 'polypeptide(L)'
;MVQLEEVEDAELDQAQPGPVGDDYDSDDFVDTDSELSDDEIISSGPPAESITDRLLALRDILPPRYRRALSSTLSSTLSATKTGAWWGGKGLWVLTTGAVMLSVPFAVCMVEEQQIMEQEREMKAQEGAREVLVPGVGAGPGAAGSGL
;
A
#
# COMPACT_ATOMS: atom_id res chain seq x y z
N MET A 1 -12.87 22.08 -51.15
CA MET A 1 -11.58 21.47 -51.56
C MET A 1 -10.52 22.53 -51.30
N VAL A 2 -9.55 22.27 -50.43
CA VAL A 2 -8.53 23.25 -50.01
C VAL A 2 -7.27 22.97 -50.81
N GLN A 3 -6.70 23.99 -51.45
CA GLN A 3 -5.43 23.88 -52.17
C GLN A 3 -4.30 24.08 -51.16
N LEU A 4 -3.34 23.15 -51.15
CA LEU A 4 -2.12 23.29 -50.36
C LEU A 4 -1.05 23.85 -51.30
N GLU A 5 -0.51 25.01 -50.96
CA GLU A 5 0.65 25.61 -51.60
C GLU A 5 1.87 25.23 -50.75
N GLU A 6 2.79 24.48 -51.35
CA GLU A 6 4.05 24.11 -50.71
C GLU A 6 4.99 25.30 -50.79
N VAL A 7 5.33 25.87 -49.63
CA VAL A 7 6.35 26.91 -49.50
C VAL A 7 7.66 26.18 -49.21
N GLU A 8 8.59 26.19 -50.15
CA GLU A 8 9.94 25.65 -49.94
C GLU A 8 10.71 26.54 -48.94
N ASP A 9 11.25 25.93 -47.89
CA ASP A 9 12.01 26.63 -46.85
C ASP A 9 13.38 27.06 -47.41
N ALA A 10 13.60 28.37 -47.53
CA ALA A 10 14.84 28.95 -48.07
C ALA A 10 16.12 28.61 -47.26
N GLU A 11 15.97 28.02 -46.07
CA GLU A 11 17.09 27.53 -45.25
C GLU A 11 17.55 26.11 -45.63
N LEU A 12 16.77 25.35 -46.41
CA LEU A 12 17.14 24.01 -46.86
C LEU A 12 18.30 24.03 -47.88
N ASP A 13 18.39 25.08 -48.69
CA ASP A 13 19.44 25.28 -49.69
C ASP A 13 20.71 25.94 -49.14
N GLN A 14 20.75 26.24 -47.84
CA GLN A 14 21.94 26.86 -47.24
C GLN A 14 23.05 25.81 -47.07
N ALA A 15 24.06 25.87 -47.92
CA ALA A 15 25.26 25.04 -47.80
C ALA A 15 25.92 25.27 -46.42
N GLN A 16 25.96 24.23 -45.60
CA GLN A 16 26.62 24.24 -44.30
C GLN A 16 28.13 24.48 -44.51
N PRO A 17 28.76 25.47 -43.84
CA PRO A 17 30.20 25.65 -43.92
C PRO A 17 30.89 24.55 -43.12
N GLY A 18 31.15 23.42 -43.79
CA GLY A 18 32.17 22.45 -43.35
C GLY A 18 33.56 23.00 -43.67
N PRO A 19 34.63 22.51 -43.01
CA PRO A 19 35.99 22.93 -43.33
C PRO A 19 36.28 22.60 -44.80
N VAL A 20 36.38 23.62 -45.64
CA VAL A 20 36.87 23.51 -47.02
C VAL A 20 38.35 23.85 -46.97
N GLY A 21 39.17 22.82 -46.82
CA GLY A 21 40.62 22.90 -46.87
C GLY A 21 41.15 21.61 -47.45
N ASP A 22 41.73 21.73 -48.63
CA ASP A 22 42.37 20.73 -49.49
C ASP A 22 43.74 20.26 -48.94
N ASP A 23 43.79 20.09 -47.62
CA ASP A 23 45.00 19.80 -46.83
C ASP A 23 44.77 18.52 -45.99
N TYR A 24 44.17 17.49 -46.59
CA TYR A 24 44.12 16.17 -45.96
C TYR A 24 45.47 15.48 -46.16
N ASP A 25 46.43 15.81 -45.31
CA ASP A 25 47.63 14.99 -45.17
C ASP A 25 47.20 13.62 -44.63
N SER A 26 47.45 12.58 -45.42
CA SER A 26 46.99 11.20 -45.16
C SER A 26 47.78 10.50 -44.03
N ASP A 27 48.55 11.28 -43.27
CA ASP A 27 49.49 10.82 -42.26
C ASP A 27 48.97 11.02 -40.83
N ASP A 28 47.84 11.71 -40.65
CA ASP A 28 47.13 11.83 -39.35
C ASP A 28 46.21 10.61 -39.08
N PHE A 29 46.61 9.43 -39.52
CA PHE A 29 46.04 8.20 -39.00
C PHE A 29 46.56 8.03 -37.57
N VAL A 30 45.77 8.52 -36.62
CA VAL A 30 46.00 8.32 -35.18
C VAL A 30 45.96 6.82 -34.92
N ASP A 31 47.13 6.20 -34.89
CA ASP A 31 47.30 4.78 -34.61
C ASP A 31 46.75 4.53 -33.21
N THR A 32 45.54 3.99 -33.16
CA THR A 32 44.84 3.69 -31.91
C THR A 32 45.28 2.30 -31.45
N ASP A 33 46.58 2.05 -31.42
CA ASP A 33 47.16 0.87 -30.78
C ASP A 33 47.17 1.14 -29.27
N SER A 34 45.95 1.11 -28.71
CA SER A 34 45.73 1.29 -27.29
C SER A 34 46.22 0.04 -26.58
N GLU A 35 47.41 0.11 -25.99
CA GLU A 35 47.83 -0.74 -24.87
C GLU A 35 46.98 -0.40 -23.62
N LEU A 36 45.66 -0.65 -23.72
CA LEU A 36 44.77 -0.65 -22.57
C LEU A 36 44.96 -2.00 -21.90
N SER A 37 45.86 -2.05 -20.91
CA SER A 37 46.04 -3.21 -20.06
C SER A 37 44.70 -3.59 -19.42
N ASP A 38 44.12 -4.71 -19.86
CA ASP A 38 42.86 -5.30 -19.34
C ASP A 38 42.92 -5.50 -17.80
N ASP A 39 44.14 -5.56 -17.25
CA ASP A 39 44.40 -5.75 -15.82
C ASP A 39 44.06 -4.52 -14.95
N GLU A 40 44.04 -3.29 -15.50
CA GLU A 40 43.65 -2.10 -14.73
C GLU A 40 42.13 -1.95 -14.59
N ILE A 41 41.34 -2.51 -15.51
CA ILE A 41 39.88 -2.46 -15.48
C ILE A 41 39.31 -3.44 -14.44
N ILE A 42 40.01 -4.55 -14.18
CA ILE A 42 39.56 -5.61 -13.25
C ILE A 42 40.05 -5.37 -11.81
N SER A 43 41.18 -4.66 -11.62
CA SER A 43 41.75 -4.36 -10.30
C SER A 43 40.89 -3.40 -9.46
N SER A 44 40.12 -2.54 -10.14
CA SER A 44 39.09 -1.72 -9.51
C SER A 44 37.77 -2.47 -9.56
N GLY A 45 37.57 -3.43 -8.65
CA GLY A 45 36.31 -4.17 -8.54
C GLY A 45 35.09 -3.23 -8.62
N PRO A 46 34.00 -3.65 -9.27
CA PRO A 46 32.91 -2.76 -9.63
C PRO A 46 32.48 -1.92 -8.42
N PRO A 47 32.38 -0.59 -8.57
CA PRO A 47 31.99 0.28 -7.46
C PRO A 47 30.70 -0.24 -6.86
N ALA A 48 30.51 -0.09 -5.54
CA ALA A 48 29.27 -0.51 -4.88
C ALA A 48 28.09 0.29 -5.46
N GLU A 49 27.46 -0.24 -6.49
CA GLU A 49 26.39 0.42 -7.23
C GLU A 49 25.12 0.40 -6.39
N SER A 50 24.56 1.57 -6.11
CA SER A 50 23.22 1.65 -5.53
C SER A 50 22.17 1.30 -6.59
N ILE A 51 21.02 0.78 -6.14
CA ILE A 51 19.83 0.60 -7.01
C ILE A 51 19.47 1.93 -7.71
N THR A 52 19.75 3.06 -7.07
CA THR A 52 19.58 4.39 -7.66
C THR A 52 20.53 4.65 -8.84
N ASP A 53 21.79 4.24 -8.75
CA ASP A 53 22.75 4.39 -9.86
C ASP A 53 22.38 3.50 -11.04
N ARG A 54 21.91 2.28 -10.77
CA ARG A 54 21.39 1.39 -11.82
C ARG A 54 20.15 1.97 -12.51
N LEU A 55 19.25 2.58 -11.76
CA LEU A 55 18.07 3.28 -12.30
C LEU A 55 18.46 4.52 -13.12
N LEU A 56 19.47 5.27 -12.68
CA LEU A 56 20.00 6.43 -13.41
C LEU A 56 20.70 6.02 -14.70
N ALA A 57 21.53 4.98 -14.68
CA ALA A 57 22.18 4.43 -15.86
C ALA A 57 21.15 3.93 -16.89
N LEU A 58 20.09 3.25 -16.42
CA LEU A 58 19.01 2.79 -17.30
C LEU A 58 18.20 3.97 -17.89
N ARG A 59 18.09 5.08 -17.17
CA ARG A 59 17.41 6.30 -17.64
C ARG A 59 18.11 6.95 -18.83
N ASP A 60 19.44 6.88 -18.89
CA ASP A 60 20.22 7.51 -19.98
C ASP A 60 20.15 6.73 -21.30
N ILE A 61 19.92 5.41 -21.24
CA ILE A 61 19.73 4.54 -22.41
C ILE A 61 18.33 4.75 -23.06
N LEU A 62 17.38 5.39 -22.35
CA LEU A 62 16.00 5.53 -22.80
C LEU A 62 15.77 6.71 -23.78
N PRO A 63 15.21 6.46 -24.99
CA PRO A 63 14.86 7.50 -25.96
C PRO A 63 13.81 8.50 -25.43
N PRO A 64 13.78 9.76 -25.91
CA PRO A 64 12.91 10.84 -25.40
C PRO A 64 11.40 10.52 -25.46
N ARG A 65 10.99 9.70 -26.43
CA ARG A 65 9.62 9.15 -26.55
C ARG A 65 9.18 8.33 -25.33
N TYR A 66 10.08 7.58 -24.69
CA TYR A 66 9.77 6.77 -23.51
C TYR A 66 9.75 7.61 -22.22
N ARG A 67 10.52 8.70 -22.14
CA ARG A 67 10.58 9.57 -20.95
C ARG A 67 9.22 10.19 -20.59
N ARG A 68 8.43 10.58 -21.60
CA ARG A 68 7.09 11.15 -21.40
C ARG A 68 6.05 10.09 -21.02
N ALA A 69 6.10 8.92 -21.68
CA ALA A 69 5.20 7.81 -21.37
C ALA A 69 5.44 7.30 -19.95
N LEU A 70 6.70 7.09 -19.56
CA LEU A 70 7.09 6.59 -18.25
C LEU A 70 6.74 7.58 -17.12
N SER A 71 7.00 8.88 -17.32
CA SER A 71 6.62 9.88 -16.32
C SER A 71 5.10 10.00 -16.18
N SER A 72 4.34 9.88 -17.28
CA SER A 72 2.87 9.91 -17.25
C SER A 72 2.25 8.68 -16.58
N THR A 73 2.77 7.48 -16.83
CA THR A 73 2.28 6.26 -16.18
C THR A 73 2.69 6.20 -14.71
N LEU A 74 3.94 6.53 -14.39
CA LEU A 74 4.38 6.59 -12.99
C LEU A 74 3.64 7.67 -12.21
N SER A 75 3.45 8.87 -12.76
CA SER A 75 2.70 9.93 -12.07
C SER A 75 1.22 9.60 -11.92
N SER A 76 0.60 8.93 -12.89
CA SER A 76 -0.79 8.46 -12.79
C SER A 76 -0.94 7.38 -11.70
N THR A 77 -0.03 6.41 -11.66
CA THR A 77 -0.04 5.36 -10.63
C THR A 77 0.27 5.93 -9.24
N LEU A 78 1.29 6.77 -9.12
CA LEU A 78 1.65 7.43 -7.86
C LEU A 78 0.54 8.35 -7.36
N SER A 79 -0.13 9.09 -8.26
CA SER A 79 -1.25 9.96 -7.88
C SER A 79 -2.50 9.17 -7.49
N ALA A 80 -2.79 8.05 -8.15
CA ALA A 80 -3.88 7.15 -7.76
C ALA A 80 -3.62 6.54 -6.39
N THR A 81 -2.42 6.03 -6.14
CA THR A 81 -2.03 5.47 -4.84
C THR A 81 -2.03 6.52 -3.74
N LYS A 82 -1.52 7.74 -4.02
CA LYS A 82 -1.53 8.84 -3.05
C LYS A 82 -2.96 9.30 -2.72
N THR A 83 -3.83 9.38 -3.72
CA THR A 83 -5.25 9.70 -3.53
C THR A 83 -5.95 8.59 -2.74
N GLY A 84 -5.69 7.33 -3.07
CA GLY A 84 -6.21 6.17 -2.35
C GLY A 84 -5.73 6.10 -0.91
N ALA A 85 -4.46 6.40 -0.64
CA ALA A 85 -3.91 6.45 0.72
C ALA A 85 -4.49 7.62 1.53
N TRP A 86 -4.71 8.78 0.92
CA TRP A 86 -5.32 9.93 1.61
C TRP A 86 -6.80 9.71 1.92
N TRP A 87 -7.57 9.19 0.96
CA TRP A 87 -8.98 8.81 1.17
C TRP A 87 -9.11 7.64 2.14
N GLY A 88 -8.25 6.63 1.99
CA GLY A 88 -8.18 5.46 2.88
C GLY A 88 -7.80 5.86 4.30
N GLY A 89 -6.84 6.77 4.48
CA GLY A 89 -6.47 7.29 5.80
C GLY A 89 -7.62 8.04 6.46
N LYS A 90 -8.32 8.93 5.72
CA LYS A 90 -9.51 9.62 6.24
C LYS A 90 -10.64 8.65 6.54
N GLY A 91 -10.90 7.69 5.66
CA GLY A 91 -11.93 6.66 5.85
C GLY A 91 -11.64 5.77 7.06
N LEU A 92 -10.40 5.29 7.20
CA LEU A 92 -9.96 4.47 8.33
C LEU A 92 -10.02 5.26 9.65
N TRP A 93 -9.67 6.55 9.62
CA TRP A 93 -9.81 7.42 10.79
C TRP A 93 -11.27 7.60 11.21
N VAL A 94 -12.18 7.85 10.25
CA VAL A 94 -13.63 7.95 10.51
C VAL A 94 -14.20 6.62 10.98
N LEU A 95 -13.78 5.49 10.39
CA LEU A 95 -14.20 4.17 10.84
C LEU A 95 -13.70 3.85 12.25
N THR A 96 -12.47 4.21 12.57
CA THR A 96 -11.88 4.03 13.90
C THR A 96 -12.63 4.85 14.94
N THR A 97 -12.82 6.13 14.68
CA THR A 97 -13.54 7.04 15.61
C THR A 97 -15.02 6.69 15.70
N GLY A 98 -15.66 6.35 14.59
CA GLY A 98 -17.04 5.88 14.55
C GLY A 98 -17.22 4.56 15.30
N ALA A 99 -16.33 3.60 15.11
CA ALA A 99 -16.36 2.34 15.85
C ALA A 99 -16.26 2.59 17.36
N VAL A 100 -15.40 3.50 17.82
CA VAL A 100 -15.33 3.86 19.25
C VAL A 100 -16.63 4.50 19.74
N MET A 101 -17.26 5.36 18.93
CA MET A 101 -18.50 6.02 19.33
C MET A 101 -19.69 5.06 19.36
N LEU A 102 -19.76 4.10 18.44
CA LEU A 102 -20.81 3.08 18.39
C LEU A 102 -20.53 1.89 19.33
N SER A 103 -19.27 1.57 19.64
CA SER A 103 -18.92 0.42 20.48
C SER A 103 -19.38 0.59 21.91
N VAL A 104 -19.34 1.81 22.46
CA VAL A 104 -19.73 2.05 23.85
C VAL A 104 -21.22 1.76 24.09
N PRO A 105 -22.18 2.35 23.34
CA PRO A 105 -23.59 2.00 23.52
C PRO A 105 -23.89 0.54 23.19
N PHE A 106 -23.23 -0.01 22.16
CA PHE A 106 -23.41 -1.41 21.78
C PHE A 106 -22.94 -2.38 22.89
N ALA A 107 -21.82 -2.07 23.54
CA ALA A 107 -21.29 -2.88 24.63
C ALA A 107 -22.25 -2.89 25.84
N VAL A 108 -22.87 -1.76 26.19
CA VAL A 108 -23.79 -1.68 27.32
C VAL A 108 -25.04 -2.53 27.09
N CYS A 109 -25.62 -2.47 25.89
CA CYS A 109 -26.82 -3.24 25.55
C CYS A 109 -26.61 -4.76 25.66
N MET A 110 -25.44 -5.26 25.26
CA MET A 110 -25.09 -6.68 25.36
C MET A 110 -24.84 -7.17 26.79
N VAL A 111 -24.35 -6.29 27.68
CA VAL A 111 -24.06 -6.65 29.07
C VAL A 111 -25.34 -6.83 29.89
N GLU A 112 -26.38 -6.04 29.61
CA GLU A 112 -27.68 -6.18 30.29
C GLU A 112 -28.28 -7.58 30.10
N GLU A 113 -28.20 -8.13 28.89
CA GLU A 113 -28.68 -9.50 28.61
C GLU A 113 -27.92 -10.56 29.42
N GLN A 114 -26.61 -10.39 29.63
CA GLN A 114 -25.82 -11.32 30.45
C GLN A 114 -26.15 -11.21 31.94
N GLN A 115 -26.35 -10.00 32.45
CA GLN A 115 -26.72 -9.79 33.86
C GLN A 115 -28.08 -10.42 34.20
N ILE A 116 -29.08 -10.28 33.32
CA ILE A 116 -30.39 -10.90 33.52
C ILE A 116 -30.27 -12.42 33.53
N MET A 117 -29.50 -13.00 32.61
CA MET A 117 -29.31 -14.45 32.53
C MET A 117 -28.58 -15.03 33.76
N GLU A 118 -27.62 -14.30 34.33
CA GLU A 118 -26.98 -14.67 35.60
C GLU A 118 -27.95 -14.60 36.78
N GLN A 119 -28.76 -13.53 36.85
CA GLN A 119 -29.81 -13.41 37.87
C GLN A 119 -30.84 -14.54 37.79
N GLU A 120 -31.30 -14.88 36.58
CA GLU A 120 -32.20 -16.01 36.37
C GLU A 120 -31.55 -17.32 36.81
N ARG A 121 -30.25 -17.49 36.55
CA ARG A 121 -29.50 -18.68 36.95
C ARG A 121 -29.33 -18.78 38.47
N GLU A 122 -29.08 -17.67 39.16
CA GLU A 122 -29.00 -17.62 40.63
C GLU A 122 -30.35 -17.88 41.28
N MET A 123 -31.43 -17.29 40.77
CA MET A 123 -32.79 -17.54 41.27
C MET A 123 -33.17 -19.00 41.08
N LYS A 124 -32.93 -19.58 39.90
CA LYS A 124 -33.17 -21.00 39.63
C LYS A 124 -32.32 -21.92 40.51
N ALA A 125 -31.07 -21.54 40.80
CA ALA A 125 -30.22 -22.29 41.71
C ALA A 125 -30.71 -22.19 43.17
N GLN A 126 -31.21 -21.04 43.62
CA GLN A 126 -31.82 -20.88 44.94
C GLN A 126 -33.15 -21.61 45.06
N GLU A 127 -33.99 -21.60 44.03
CA GLU A 127 -35.25 -22.36 44.01
C GLU A 127 -34.98 -23.87 44.03
N GLY A 128 -34.07 -24.36 43.17
CA GLY A 128 -33.65 -25.75 43.17
C GLY A 128 -32.96 -26.17 44.48
N ALA A 129 -32.18 -25.29 45.11
CA ALA A 129 -31.59 -25.54 46.42
C ALA A 129 -32.64 -25.54 47.54
N ARG A 130 -33.64 -24.66 47.49
CA ARG A 130 -34.77 -24.64 48.44
C ARG A 130 -35.61 -25.91 48.34
N GLU A 131 -35.85 -26.42 47.14
CA GLU A 131 -36.59 -27.68 46.95
C GLU A 131 -35.81 -28.90 47.50
N VAL A 132 -34.48 -28.89 47.42
CA VAL A 132 -33.61 -29.94 47.99
C VAL A 132 -33.41 -29.80 49.51
N LEU A 133 -33.56 -28.61 50.08
CA LEU A 133 -33.44 -28.33 51.53
C LEU A 133 -34.78 -28.45 52.30
N VAL A 134 -35.93 -28.57 51.62
CA VAL A 134 -37.25 -28.83 52.23
C VAL A 134 -37.80 -30.24 51.90
N PRO A 135 -37.09 -31.34 52.14
CA PRO A 135 -37.73 -32.63 52.37
C PRO A 135 -37.97 -32.75 53.88
N GLY A 136 -39.10 -32.26 54.40
CA GLY A 136 -39.43 -32.56 55.81
C GLY A 136 -40.50 -31.76 56.57
N VAL A 137 -41.13 -30.72 56.03
CA VAL A 137 -42.20 -29.98 56.75
C VAL A 137 -43.58 -30.50 56.34
N GLY A 138 -43.78 -31.81 56.49
CA GLY A 138 -45.04 -32.49 56.17
C GLY A 138 -45.42 -33.61 57.14
N ALA A 139 -44.83 -33.65 58.34
CA ALA A 139 -45.18 -34.65 59.36
C ALA A 139 -45.36 -33.99 60.74
N GLY A 140 -46.62 -33.80 61.13
CA GLY A 140 -47.10 -33.42 62.47
C GLY A 140 -47.29 -31.91 62.68
N PRO A 141 -48.33 -31.45 63.41
CA PRO A 141 -49.07 -32.13 64.48
C PRO A 141 -50.60 -32.03 64.35
N GLY A 142 -51.34 -33.14 64.41
CA GLY A 142 -52.81 -33.06 64.51
C GLY A 142 -53.59 -34.32 64.15
N ALA A 143 -53.38 -35.43 64.85
CA ALA A 143 -54.36 -36.51 64.93
C ALA A 143 -53.89 -37.57 65.95
N ALA A 144 -54.29 -37.44 67.22
CA ALA A 144 -54.49 -38.56 68.14
C ALA A 144 -54.97 -38.02 69.50
N GLY A 145 -56.20 -37.53 69.52
CA GLY A 145 -57.00 -37.49 70.75
C GLY A 145 -58.01 -38.64 70.70
N SER A 146 -58.22 -39.26 71.86
CA SER A 146 -59.38 -40.08 72.26
C SER A 146 -59.37 -41.58 71.98
N GLY A 147 -59.37 -42.36 73.07
CA GLY A 147 -59.81 -43.76 73.05
C GLY A 147 -59.24 -44.58 74.21
N LEU A 148 -60.03 -44.65 75.29
CA LEU A 148 -60.16 -45.69 76.34
C LEU A 148 -59.11 -46.80 76.41
#